data_AF-A0A6N9JH85-F1
#
_entry.id   AF-A0A6N9JH85-F1
#
_cell.length_a   1.000
_cell.length_b   1.000
_cell.length_c   1.000
_cell.angle_alpha   90.00
_cell.angle_beta   90.00
_cell.angle_gamma   90.00
#
_symmetry.space_group_name_H-M   'P 1'
#
loop_
_entity.id
_entity.type
_entity.pdbx_description
1 polymer ?
#
loop_
_entity_poly.entity_id
_entity_poly.type
_entity_poly.pdbx_seq_one_letter_code
_entity_poly.pdbx_strand_id
1 'polypeptide(L)'
;MDEVNHAVLDNLREFFSRVDSARNSVSPIEKPHSDPIDVKDFITLCNLCEAQSKYSSGDSAANALGNAVVSLNQLDRGELDAMESALKEGRWDEWCKDSDKKVLTEDAVFYLELKRRTDNQHHYHFSFDRDAVAEIDAFDPFTKEGGKQVLNQQWHALISMLALYDVAHALSNDQHEYHCLYQHIKKWDENLNTTVLQFYCGCSGKTDLRLNTKGGKMIKRYSTQAMNKWLEEALRKLADK
;
A
#
# COMPACT_ATOMS: atom_id res chain seq x y z
N MET A 1 17.36 12.63 5.76
CA MET A 1 18.07 11.34 5.95
C MET A 1 17.31 10.70 7.07
N ASP A 2 16.27 9.94 6.74
CA ASP A 2 15.42 9.33 7.74
C ASP A 2 16.20 8.18 8.35
N GLU A 3 16.71 8.40 9.56
CA GLU A 3 17.39 7.36 10.31
C GLU A 3 16.38 6.24 10.57
N VAL A 4 16.66 5.07 10.02
CA VAL A 4 15.90 3.87 10.37
C VAL A 4 16.09 3.62 11.85
N ASN A 5 14.97 3.40 12.54
CA ASN A 5 14.97 2.99 13.92
C ASN A 5 15.74 1.66 14.05
N HIS A 6 16.93 1.70 14.67
CA HIS A 6 17.81 0.52 14.80
C HIS A 6 17.11 -0.63 15.53
N ALA A 7 16.21 -0.32 16.47
CA ALA A 7 15.41 -1.34 17.16
C ALA A 7 14.48 -2.10 16.20
N VAL A 8 13.98 -1.43 15.15
CA VAL A 8 13.14 -2.08 14.12
C VAL A 8 13.99 -3.00 13.24
N LEU A 9 15.21 -2.58 12.88
CA LEU A 9 16.14 -3.45 12.12
C LEU A 9 16.56 -4.67 12.93
N ASP A 10 16.89 -4.50 14.21
CA ASP A 10 17.25 -5.60 15.11
C ASP A 10 16.08 -6.59 15.28
N ASN A 11 14.86 -6.08 15.47
CA ASN A 11 13.64 -6.90 15.52
C ASN A 11 13.44 -7.70 14.23
N LEU A 12 13.59 -7.07 13.06
CA LEU A 12 13.49 -7.76 11.76
C LEU A 12 14.58 -8.81 11.59
N ARG A 13 15.81 -8.51 12.02
CA ARG A 13 16.93 -9.45 11.98
C ARG A 13 16.69 -10.68 12.84
N GLU A 14 16.22 -10.48 14.07
CA GLU A 14 15.84 -11.57 14.98
C GLU A 14 14.71 -12.40 14.38
N PHE A 15 13.66 -11.75 13.86
CA PHE A 15 12.55 -12.42 13.20
C PHE A 15 13.04 -13.33 12.06
N PHE A 16 13.87 -12.83 11.15
CA PHE A 16 14.37 -13.61 10.03
C PHE A 16 15.28 -14.77 10.46
N SER A 17 16.11 -14.58 11.49
CA SER A 17 16.89 -15.67 12.09
C SER A 17 15.99 -16.79 12.62
N ARG A 18 14.91 -16.43 13.32
CA ARG A 18 13.90 -17.41 13.81
C ARG A 18 13.18 -18.10 12.67
N VAL A 19 12.85 -17.39 11.59
CA VAL A 19 12.27 -17.97 10.37
C VAL A 19 13.21 -19.01 9.76
N ASP A 20 14.49 -18.69 9.62
CA ASP A 20 15.47 -19.59 9.01
C ASP A 20 15.74 -20.82 9.89
N SER A 21 15.82 -20.62 11.22
CA SER A 21 15.90 -21.72 12.18
C SER A 21 14.66 -22.63 12.11
N ALA A 22 13.46 -22.05 12.03
CA ALA A 22 12.22 -22.80 11.94
C ALA A 22 12.11 -23.58 10.62
N ARG A 23 12.56 -23.02 9.49
CA ARG A 23 12.58 -23.68 8.18
C ARG A 23 13.56 -24.86 8.12
N ASN A 24 14.64 -24.82 8.91
CA ASN A 24 15.68 -25.85 8.94
C ASN A 24 15.48 -26.91 10.04
N SER A 25 14.45 -26.79 10.88
CA SER A 25 14.18 -27.70 12.00
C SER A 25 13.34 -28.92 11.58
N VAL A 26 13.58 -30.06 12.24
CA VAL A 26 12.81 -31.31 12.09
C VAL A 26 11.58 -31.34 13.01
N SER A 27 11.53 -30.45 14.01
CA SER A 27 10.44 -30.34 14.99
C SER A 27 9.29 -29.45 14.48
N PRO A 28 8.12 -29.40 15.15
CA PRO A 28 7.02 -28.55 14.73
C PRO A 28 7.51 -27.10 14.56
N ILE A 29 7.26 -26.54 13.37
CA ILE A 29 7.59 -25.17 13.02
C ILE A 29 6.95 -24.25 14.07
N GLU A 30 7.77 -23.67 14.95
CA GLU A 30 7.41 -22.49 15.71
C GLU A 30 6.86 -21.46 14.71
N LYS A 31 5.91 -20.61 15.12
CA LYS A 31 5.31 -19.61 14.24
C LYS A 31 5.92 -18.23 14.54
N PRO A 32 7.15 -17.94 14.06
CA PRO A 32 7.79 -16.66 14.31
C PRO A 32 6.89 -15.52 13.89
N HIS A 33 6.95 -14.46 14.67
CA HIS A 33 6.39 -13.17 14.34
C HIS A 33 7.41 -12.12 14.76
N SER A 34 7.46 -11.01 14.02
CA SER A 34 8.21 -9.84 14.45
C SER A 34 7.47 -9.16 15.61
N ASP A 35 8.15 -8.29 16.35
CA ASP A 35 7.46 -7.28 17.12
C ASP A 35 6.69 -6.34 16.18
N PRO A 36 5.64 -5.66 16.69
CA PRO A 36 4.91 -4.66 15.91
C PRO A 36 5.81 -3.52 15.42
N ILE A 37 5.58 -3.09 14.20
CA ILE A 37 6.28 -1.98 13.53
C ILE A 37 5.26 -0.85 13.35
N ASP A 38 5.59 0.36 13.81
CA ASP A 38 4.75 1.53 13.55
C ASP A 38 4.65 1.80 12.04
N VAL A 39 3.50 2.30 11.59
CA VAL A 39 3.23 2.52 10.15
C VAL A 39 4.28 3.45 9.54
N LYS A 40 4.69 4.51 10.26
CA LYS A 40 5.73 5.44 9.82
C LYS A 40 7.07 4.74 9.60
N ASP A 41 7.52 3.94 10.58
CA ASP A 41 8.76 3.17 10.47
C ASP A 41 8.71 2.18 9.29
N PHE A 42 7.56 1.55 9.05
CA PHE A 42 7.38 0.67 7.91
C PHE A 42 7.46 1.41 6.57
N ILE A 43 6.91 2.63 6.47
CA ILE A 43 7.02 3.48 5.27
C ILE A 43 8.50 3.82 5.02
N THR A 44 9.22 4.28 6.05
CA THR A 44 10.66 4.58 5.97
C THR A 44 11.46 3.36 5.51
N LEU A 45 11.18 2.18 6.04
CA LEU A 45 11.80 0.93 5.58
C LEU A 45 11.54 0.67 4.10
N CYS A 46 10.28 0.82 3.64
CA CYS A 46 9.92 0.58 2.25
C CYS A 46 10.59 1.57 1.30
N ASN A 47 10.79 2.83 1.69
CA ASN A 47 11.50 3.83 0.89
C ASN A 47 12.99 3.48 0.70
N LEU A 48 13.59 2.78 1.66
CA LEU A 48 14.99 2.31 1.58
C LEU A 48 15.14 0.97 0.83
N CYS A 49 14.03 0.27 0.59
CA CYS A 49 14.03 -0.95 -0.18
C CYS A 49 14.15 -0.63 -1.67
N GLU A 50 15.09 -1.29 -2.36
CA GLU A 50 15.08 -1.26 -3.83
C GLU A 50 13.74 -1.83 -4.33
N ALA A 51 13.07 -1.09 -5.23
CA ALA A 51 11.91 -1.59 -5.93
C ALA A 51 12.32 -2.83 -6.74
N GLN A 52 11.75 -4.00 -6.43
CA GLN A 52 12.01 -5.22 -7.20
C GLN A 52 10.77 -5.61 -8.01
N SER A 53 11.00 -5.83 -9.29
CA SER A 53 10.00 -6.21 -10.28
C SER A 53 9.75 -7.72 -10.35
N LYS A 54 10.69 -8.54 -9.85
CA LYS A 54 10.78 -10.01 -10.02
C LYS A 54 9.54 -10.82 -9.63
N TYR A 55 8.57 -10.21 -8.98
CA TYR A 55 7.38 -10.88 -8.52
C TYR A 55 6.16 -10.35 -9.25
N SER A 56 5.86 -10.98 -10.39
CA SER A 56 4.55 -10.93 -11.01
C SER A 56 3.48 -11.25 -9.95
N SER A 57 2.78 -10.23 -9.47
CA SER A 57 1.65 -10.43 -8.56
C SER A 57 0.44 -10.86 -9.39
N GLY A 58 -0.18 -11.97 -9.00
CA GLY A 58 -1.54 -12.31 -9.42
C GLY A 58 -2.60 -11.53 -8.61
N ASP A 59 -2.23 -10.43 -7.96
CA ASP A 59 -3.16 -9.63 -7.16
C ASP A 59 -4.02 -8.79 -8.09
N SER A 60 -5.19 -9.32 -8.45
CA SER A 60 -6.07 -8.69 -9.43
C SER A 60 -6.58 -7.33 -8.96
N ALA A 61 -6.71 -7.11 -7.65
CA ALA A 61 -7.22 -5.84 -7.11
C ALA A 61 -6.16 -4.74 -7.23
N ALA A 62 -4.92 -5.00 -6.79
CA ALA A 62 -3.84 -4.03 -6.90
C ALA A 62 -3.49 -3.69 -8.36
N ASN A 63 -3.53 -4.70 -9.25
CA ASN A 63 -3.36 -4.47 -10.69
C ASN A 63 -4.53 -3.65 -11.28
N ALA A 64 -5.78 -3.91 -10.86
CA ALA A 64 -6.92 -3.12 -11.31
C ALA A 64 -6.80 -1.65 -10.88
N LEU A 65 -6.44 -1.41 -9.61
CA LEU A 65 -6.19 -0.06 -9.10
C LEU A 65 -5.05 0.64 -9.86
N GLY A 66 -3.93 -0.05 -10.09
CA GLY A 66 -2.83 0.52 -10.88
C GLY A 66 -3.26 0.89 -12.31
N ASN A 67 -4.04 0.05 -12.98
CA ASN A 67 -4.59 0.36 -14.30
C ASN A 67 -5.57 1.55 -14.26
N ALA A 68 -6.40 1.64 -13.22
CA ALA A 68 -7.27 2.78 -13.01
C ALA A 68 -6.47 4.08 -12.86
N VAL A 69 -5.43 4.09 -12.01
CA VAL A 69 -4.54 5.25 -11.83
C VAL A 69 -3.90 5.66 -13.16
N VAL A 70 -3.33 4.73 -13.93
CA VAL A 70 -2.75 5.03 -15.25
C VAL A 70 -3.79 5.62 -16.21
N SER A 71 -4.99 5.04 -16.23
CA SER A 71 -6.07 5.49 -17.12
C SER A 71 -6.59 6.88 -16.74
N LEU A 72 -6.72 7.18 -15.44
CA LEU A 72 -7.21 8.46 -14.95
C LEU A 72 -6.14 9.56 -15.00
N ASN A 73 -4.85 9.20 -14.94
CA ASN A 73 -3.75 10.16 -15.10
C ASN A 73 -3.59 10.69 -16.53
N GLN A 74 -4.28 10.10 -17.50
CA GLN A 74 -4.35 10.59 -18.88
C GLN A 74 -5.39 11.69 -19.09
N LEU A 75 -6.29 11.89 -18.12
CA LEU A 75 -7.35 12.88 -18.22
C LEU A 75 -6.76 14.29 -18.19
N ASP A 76 -7.25 15.16 -19.07
CA ASP A 76 -6.99 16.58 -18.96
C ASP A 76 -7.75 17.19 -17.77
N ARG A 77 -7.49 18.47 -17.49
CA ARG A 77 -8.12 19.16 -16.37
C ARG A 77 -9.65 19.22 -16.48
N GLY A 78 -10.17 19.48 -17.68
CA GLY A 78 -11.62 19.57 -17.89
C GLY A 78 -12.30 18.21 -17.75
N GLU A 79 -11.65 17.14 -18.24
CA GLU A 79 -12.11 15.76 -18.05
C GLU A 79 -12.08 15.35 -16.57
N LEU A 80 -11.04 15.77 -15.84
CA LEU A 80 -10.92 15.52 -14.39
C LEU A 80 -11.99 16.26 -13.59
N ASP A 81 -12.24 17.54 -13.89
CA ASP A 81 -13.29 18.33 -13.26
C ASP A 81 -14.67 17.70 -13.52
N ALA A 82 -14.91 17.22 -14.75
CA ALA A 82 -16.14 16.52 -15.11
C ALA A 82 -16.30 15.18 -14.36
N MET A 83 -15.20 14.44 -14.19
CA MET A 83 -15.15 13.19 -13.42
C MET A 83 -15.51 13.44 -11.94
N GLU A 84 -14.91 14.48 -11.34
CA GLU A 84 -15.17 14.87 -9.96
C GLU A 84 -16.65 15.27 -9.76
N SER A 85 -17.20 16.10 -10.65
CA SER A 85 -18.62 16.45 -10.63
C SER A 85 -19.52 15.22 -10.73
N ALA A 86 -19.23 14.29 -11.65
CA ALA A 86 -20.01 13.08 -11.81
C ALA A 86 -20.02 12.21 -10.55
N LEU A 87 -18.89 12.10 -9.84
CA LEU A 87 -18.80 11.42 -8.55
C LEU A 87 -19.67 12.10 -7.49
N LYS A 88 -19.56 13.42 -7.35
CA LYS A 88 -20.32 14.21 -6.36
C LYS A 88 -21.83 14.21 -6.63
N GLU A 89 -22.24 14.14 -7.89
CA GLU A 89 -23.65 14.19 -8.31
C GLU A 89 -24.30 12.80 -8.45
N GLY A 90 -23.55 11.72 -8.21
CA GLY A 90 -24.06 10.35 -8.38
C GLY A 90 -24.30 9.95 -9.84
N ARG A 91 -23.61 10.60 -10.79
CA ARG A 91 -23.70 10.35 -12.24
C ARG A 91 -22.51 9.55 -12.78
N TRP A 92 -21.89 8.74 -11.93
CA TRP A 92 -20.68 7.97 -12.27
C TRP A 92 -20.85 7.06 -13.48
N ASP A 93 -21.95 6.30 -13.53
CA ASP A 93 -22.23 5.35 -14.61
C ASP A 93 -22.45 6.04 -15.97
N GLU A 94 -22.97 7.26 -15.97
CA GLU A 94 -23.12 8.09 -17.17
C GLU A 94 -21.74 8.54 -17.66
N TRP A 95 -20.96 9.12 -16.75
CA TRP A 95 -19.61 9.60 -17.07
C TRP A 95 -18.70 8.47 -17.59
N CYS A 96 -18.78 7.27 -17.03
CA CYS A 96 -18.00 6.13 -17.52
C CYS A 96 -18.37 5.71 -18.95
N LYS A 97 -19.66 5.80 -19.30
CA LYS A 97 -20.13 5.51 -20.68
C LYS A 97 -19.64 6.56 -21.66
N ASP A 98 -19.74 7.84 -21.28
CA ASP A 98 -19.36 8.96 -22.14
C ASP A 98 -17.85 9.04 -22.36
N SER A 99 -17.06 8.67 -21.35
CA SER A 99 -15.58 8.67 -21.41
C SER A 99 -14.96 7.36 -21.96
N ASP A 100 -15.77 6.32 -22.20
CA ASP A 100 -15.32 4.95 -22.51
C ASP A 100 -14.29 4.40 -21.48
N LYS A 101 -14.34 4.89 -20.24
CA LYS A 101 -13.47 4.45 -19.13
C LYS A 101 -14.16 3.33 -18.36
N LYS A 102 -13.40 2.26 -18.06
CA LYS A 102 -13.85 1.14 -17.23
C LYS A 102 -13.14 1.18 -15.88
N VAL A 103 -13.57 2.10 -15.02
CA VAL A 103 -12.97 2.33 -13.70
C VAL A 103 -14.04 2.19 -12.62
N LEU A 104 -13.69 1.56 -11.49
CA LEU A 104 -14.59 1.46 -10.35
C LEU A 104 -14.72 2.82 -9.66
N THR A 105 -15.90 3.12 -9.11
CA THR A 105 -16.14 4.36 -8.36
C THR A 105 -15.13 4.54 -7.22
N GLU A 106 -14.80 3.47 -6.49
CA GLU A 106 -13.83 3.50 -5.39
C GLU A 106 -12.42 3.87 -5.84
N ASP A 107 -11.98 3.37 -7.00
CA ASP A 107 -10.66 3.69 -7.56
C ASP A 107 -10.59 5.15 -8.03
N ALA A 108 -11.69 5.69 -8.58
CA ALA A 108 -11.78 7.07 -8.99
C ALA A 108 -11.79 8.05 -7.80
N VAL A 109 -12.53 7.71 -6.74
CA VAL A 109 -12.50 8.48 -5.48
C VAL A 109 -11.10 8.44 -4.87
N PHE A 110 -10.46 7.28 -4.84
CA PHE A 110 -9.08 7.15 -4.38
C PHE A 110 -8.13 8.02 -5.21
N TYR A 111 -8.24 7.99 -6.55
CA TYR A 111 -7.37 8.75 -7.43
C TYR A 111 -7.47 10.27 -7.23
N LEU A 112 -8.66 10.82 -6.93
CA LEU A 112 -8.80 12.26 -6.63
C LEU A 112 -7.95 12.67 -5.42
N GLU A 113 -8.02 11.90 -4.33
CA GLU A 113 -7.23 12.19 -3.13
C GLU A 113 -5.75 11.86 -3.34
N LEU A 114 -5.42 10.76 -4.03
CA LEU A 114 -4.06 10.42 -4.44
C LEU A 114 -3.42 11.61 -5.17
N LYS A 115 -4.12 12.17 -6.17
CA LYS A 115 -3.64 13.32 -6.93
C LYS A 115 -3.45 14.56 -6.05
N ARG A 116 -4.39 14.84 -5.16
CA ARG A 116 -4.35 16.01 -4.27
C ARG A 116 -3.20 15.96 -3.26
N ARG A 117 -2.81 14.75 -2.84
CA ARG A 117 -1.77 14.48 -1.84
C ARG A 117 -0.40 14.17 -2.43
N THR A 118 -0.31 14.09 -3.76
CA THR A 118 0.93 13.82 -4.44
C THR A 118 1.64 15.13 -4.79
N ASP A 119 2.92 15.23 -4.46
CA ASP A 119 3.73 16.42 -4.73
C ASP A 119 4.28 16.46 -6.18
N ASN A 120 5.07 17.49 -6.46
CA ASN A 120 5.70 17.68 -7.77
C ASN A 120 6.80 16.64 -8.10
N GLN A 121 7.25 15.87 -7.11
CA GLN A 121 8.15 14.73 -7.30
C GLN A 121 7.38 13.43 -7.51
N HIS A 122 6.05 13.49 -7.56
CA HIS A 122 5.15 12.36 -7.62
C HIS A 122 5.12 11.48 -6.35
N HIS A 123 5.60 12.01 -5.23
CA HIS A 123 5.55 11.32 -3.94
C HIS A 123 4.22 11.58 -3.23
N TYR A 124 3.64 10.53 -2.64
CA TYR A 124 2.38 10.64 -1.89
C TYR A 124 2.65 11.02 -0.43
N HIS A 125 1.99 12.07 0.04
CA HIS A 125 2.05 12.55 1.43
C HIS A 125 0.86 12.03 2.22
N PHE A 126 1.12 11.24 3.26
CA PHE A 126 0.06 10.66 4.08
C PHE A 126 -0.68 11.72 4.90
N SER A 127 -1.98 11.50 5.11
CA SER A 127 -2.85 12.40 5.86
C SER A 127 -2.71 12.21 7.37
N PHE A 128 -2.45 10.98 7.82
CA PHE A 128 -2.31 10.67 9.25
C PHE A 128 -1.08 11.29 9.91
N ASP A 129 0.01 11.47 9.15
CA ASP A 129 1.26 12.12 9.54
C ASP A 129 1.90 12.75 8.29
N ARG A 130 2.15 14.07 8.33
CA ARG A 130 2.67 14.82 7.17
C ARG A 130 4.13 14.49 6.84
N ASP A 131 4.87 13.97 7.81
CA ASP A 131 6.26 13.55 7.59
C ASP A 131 6.33 12.12 7.04
N ALA A 132 5.22 11.38 7.05
CA ALA A 132 5.15 10.09 6.37
C ALA A 132 4.92 10.33 4.87
N VAL A 133 5.93 9.98 4.07
CA VAL A 133 5.92 10.17 2.61
C VAL A 133 6.26 8.84 1.94
N ALA A 134 5.47 8.45 0.94
CA ALA A 134 5.83 7.36 0.05
C ALA A 134 6.75 7.90 -1.06
N GLU A 135 8.04 7.59 -0.98
CA GLU A 135 9.05 8.02 -1.95
C GLU A 135 9.06 7.09 -3.19
N ILE A 136 7.92 7.08 -3.88
CA ILE A 136 7.70 6.35 -5.12
C ILE A 136 6.70 7.13 -5.97
N ASP A 137 6.86 7.09 -7.30
CA ASP A 137 5.91 7.72 -8.22
C ASP A 137 4.52 7.10 -8.04
N ALA A 138 3.60 7.87 -7.46
CA ALA A 138 2.23 7.45 -7.19
C ALA A 138 1.44 7.14 -8.47
N PHE A 139 1.84 7.70 -9.61
CA PHE A 139 1.18 7.56 -10.90
C PHE A 139 1.84 6.56 -11.85
N ASP A 140 2.99 5.97 -11.47
CA ASP A 140 3.67 4.91 -12.21
C ASP A 140 3.67 3.56 -11.43
N PRO A 141 2.51 2.88 -11.36
CA PRO A 141 2.35 1.64 -10.59
C PRO A 141 3.13 0.44 -11.16
N PHE A 142 3.66 0.54 -12.38
CA PHE A 142 4.18 -0.59 -13.10
C PHE A 142 5.64 -0.40 -13.54
N THR A 143 6.40 -1.48 -13.46
CA THR A 143 7.78 -1.55 -13.97
C THR A 143 7.85 -2.45 -15.21
N LYS A 144 8.92 -2.33 -15.99
CA LYS A 144 9.21 -3.24 -17.11
C LYS A 144 10.22 -4.29 -16.68
N GLU A 145 9.85 -5.56 -16.77
CA GLU A 145 10.76 -6.68 -16.54
C GLU A 145 10.65 -7.71 -17.66
N GLY A 146 11.78 -8.04 -18.30
CA GLY A 146 11.78 -8.98 -19.43
C GLY A 146 10.85 -8.58 -20.58
N GLY A 147 10.59 -7.28 -20.76
CA GLY A 147 9.66 -6.75 -21.75
C GLY A 147 8.17 -6.82 -21.37
N LYS A 148 7.83 -7.32 -20.17
CA LYS A 148 6.46 -7.34 -19.65
C LYS A 148 6.27 -6.27 -18.58
N GLN A 149 5.07 -5.71 -18.54
CA GLN A 149 4.65 -4.79 -17.49
C GLN A 149 4.31 -5.59 -16.23
N VAL A 150 4.89 -5.22 -15.08
CA VAL A 150 4.71 -5.90 -13.79
C VAL A 150 4.47 -4.88 -12.69
N LEU A 151 3.52 -5.15 -11.79
CA LEU A 151 3.22 -4.30 -10.65
C LEU A 151 4.46 -4.05 -9.79
N ASN A 152 4.76 -2.79 -9.50
CA ASN A 152 5.81 -2.41 -8.58
C ASN A 152 5.40 -2.79 -7.14
N GLN A 153 6.18 -3.64 -6.47
CA GLN A 153 5.81 -4.13 -5.14
C GLN A 153 5.94 -3.06 -4.03
N GLN A 154 6.83 -2.07 -4.21
CA GLN A 154 6.89 -0.91 -3.33
C GLN A 154 5.62 -0.06 -3.50
N TRP A 155 5.19 0.18 -4.74
CA TRP A 155 3.93 0.88 -5.01
C TRP A 155 2.73 0.12 -4.46
N HIS A 156 2.74 -1.22 -4.60
CA HIS A 156 1.69 -2.06 -4.06
C HIS A 156 1.58 -1.91 -2.53
N ALA A 157 2.69 -1.95 -1.80
CA ALA A 157 2.70 -1.80 -0.34
C ALA A 157 2.37 -0.37 0.11
N LEU A 158 2.95 0.65 -0.51
CA LEU A 158 2.78 2.05 -0.06
C LEU A 158 1.48 2.68 -0.56
N ILE A 159 1.12 2.45 -1.81
CA ILE A 159 -0.01 3.13 -2.45
C ILE A 159 -1.26 2.25 -2.43
N SER A 160 -1.23 1.09 -3.07
CA SER A 160 -2.41 0.22 -3.17
C SER A 160 -2.84 -0.43 -1.86
N MET A 161 -1.99 -0.39 -0.83
CA MET A 161 -2.30 -0.89 0.50
C MET A 161 -2.45 0.27 1.49
N LEU A 162 -1.37 0.97 1.86
CA LEU A 162 -1.42 1.95 2.95
C LEU A 162 -2.15 3.24 2.58
N ALA A 163 -1.86 3.85 1.43
CA ALA A 163 -2.52 5.08 1.04
C ALA A 163 -4.04 4.88 0.90
N LEU A 164 -4.51 3.70 0.50
CA LEU A 164 -5.94 3.41 0.42
C LEU A 164 -6.65 3.54 1.78
N TYR A 165 -6.05 3.02 2.86
CA TYR A 165 -6.58 3.19 4.22
C TYR A 165 -6.51 4.64 4.68
N ASP A 166 -5.39 5.32 4.42
CA ASP A 166 -5.18 6.72 4.77
C ASP A 166 -6.20 7.64 4.10
N VAL A 167 -6.44 7.46 2.80
CA VAL A 167 -7.44 8.20 2.01
C VAL A 167 -8.85 7.98 2.55
N ALA A 168 -9.23 6.71 2.80
CA ALA A 168 -10.54 6.41 3.35
C ALA A 168 -10.75 7.04 4.74
N HIS A 169 -9.72 7.02 5.58
CA HIS A 169 -9.76 7.66 6.88
C HIS A 169 -9.82 9.19 6.78
N ALA A 170 -9.07 9.80 5.85
CA ALA A 170 -9.11 11.25 5.63
C ALA A 170 -10.50 11.72 5.19
N LEU A 171 -11.16 10.99 4.29
CA LEU A 171 -12.50 11.30 3.80
C LEU A 171 -13.60 11.07 4.86
N SER A 172 -13.32 10.27 5.91
CA SER A 172 -14.26 10.05 7.02
C SER A 172 -14.55 11.32 7.82
N ASN A 173 -13.69 12.34 7.74
CA ASN A 173 -13.86 13.62 8.40
C ASN A 173 -14.91 14.46 7.68
N ASP A 174 -16.01 14.81 8.36
CA ASP A 174 -17.11 15.64 7.83
C ASP A 174 -16.69 17.02 7.31
N GLN A 175 -15.51 17.52 7.72
CA GLN A 175 -14.94 18.78 7.23
C GLN A 175 -14.08 18.62 5.97
N HIS A 176 -13.82 17.38 5.53
CA HIS A 176 -13.05 17.12 4.33
C HIS A 176 -13.85 17.51 3.08
N GLU A 177 -13.21 18.17 2.11
CA GLU A 177 -13.87 18.62 0.87
C GLU A 177 -14.55 17.46 0.11
N TYR A 178 -13.92 16.29 0.13
CA TYR A 178 -14.43 15.05 -0.46
C TYR A 178 -15.16 14.13 0.53
N HIS A 179 -15.61 14.63 1.69
CA HIS A 179 -16.39 13.81 2.63
C HIS A 179 -17.63 13.20 1.97
N CYS A 180 -18.28 13.94 1.07
CA CYS A 180 -19.41 13.46 0.27
C CYS A 180 -19.09 12.27 -0.64
N LEU A 181 -17.84 11.83 -0.76
CA LEU A 181 -17.41 10.65 -1.51
C LEU A 181 -17.02 9.47 -0.60
N TYR A 182 -16.95 9.70 0.72
CA TYR A 182 -16.53 8.71 1.72
C TYR A 182 -17.33 7.41 1.63
N GLN A 183 -18.63 7.47 1.35
CA GLN A 183 -19.48 6.28 1.25
C GLN A 183 -18.98 5.25 0.24
N HIS A 184 -18.23 5.66 -0.78
CA HIS A 184 -17.69 4.76 -1.80
C HIS A 184 -16.48 3.97 -1.32
N ILE A 185 -15.74 4.49 -0.32
CA ILE A 185 -14.47 3.90 0.13
C ILE A 185 -14.45 3.54 1.62
N LYS A 186 -15.52 3.82 2.39
CA LYS A 186 -15.63 3.59 3.84
C LYS A 186 -15.26 2.19 4.33
N LYS A 187 -15.33 1.17 3.46
CA LYS A 187 -14.92 -0.21 3.79
C LYS A 187 -13.42 -0.33 4.11
N TRP A 188 -12.64 0.66 3.69
CA TRP A 188 -11.20 0.79 3.91
C TRP A 188 -10.87 1.83 4.98
N ASP A 189 -11.83 2.35 5.74
CA ASP A 189 -11.54 3.35 6.78
C ASP A 189 -10.84 2.70 7.97
N GLU A 190 -9.51 2.88 8.06
CA GLU A 190 -8.71 2.48 9.21
C GLU A 190 -7.75 3.60 9.59
N ASN A 191 -7.73 3.94 10.88
CA ASN A 191 -6.87 5.00 11.39
C ASN A 191 -5.43 4.51 11.58
N LEU A 192 -4.55 4.86 10.63
CA LEU A 192 -3.14 4.46 10.64
C LEU A 192 -2.34 4.91 11.88
N ASN A 193 -2.77 5.95 12.61
CA ASN A 193 -2.14 6.32 13.89
C ASN A 193 -2.32 5.25 14.98
N THR A 194 -3.34 4.41 14.84
CA THR A 194 -3.71 3.35 15.79
C THR A 194 -3.43 1.94 15.26
N THR A 195 -2.79 1.83 14.10
CA THR A 195 -2.39 0.54 13.51
C THR A 195 -0.88 0.33 13.58
N VAL A 196 -0.50 -0.94 13.40
CA VAL A 196 0.87 -1.43 13.35
C VAL A 196 0.96 -2.56 12.33
N LEU A 197 2.14 -2.75 11.76
CA LEU A 197 2.44 -3.85 10.86
C LEU A 197 3.23 -4.93 11.59
N GLN A 198 3.00 -6.18 11.23
CA GLN A 198 3.72 -7.31 11.84
C GLN A 198 3.97 -8.39 10.80
N PHE A 199 5.20 -8.88 10.73
CA PHE A 199 5.52 -10.04 9.92
C PHE A 199 5.21 -11.32 10.69
N TYR A 200 4.66 -12.30 9.99
CA TYR A 200 4.29 -13.59 10.55
C TYR A 200 4.70 -14.71 9.61
N CYS A 201 5.38 -15.73 10.14
CA CYS A 201 5.68 -16.95 9.41
C CYS A 201 4.78 -18.10 9.90
N GLY A 202 3.92 -18.59 9.02
CA GLY A 202 3.05 -19.74 9.31
C GLY A 202 3.75 -21.09 9.13
N CYS A 203 3.03 -22.18 9.41
CA CYS A 203 3.55 -23.56 9.25
C CYS A 203 3.92 -23.92 7.81
N SER A 204 3.46 -23.16 6.82
CA SER A 204 3.86 -23.33 5.42
C SER A 204 5.26 -22.78 5.12
N GLY A 205 5.93 -22.16 6.11
CA GLY A 205 7.21 -21.48 5.94
C GLY A 205 7.12 -20.15 5.17
N LYS A 206 5.90 -19.74 4.77
CA LYS A 206 5.67 -18.47 4.07
C LYS A 206 5.48 -17.34 5.08
N THR A 207 6.20 -16.25 4.85
CA THR A 207 6.05 -14.98 5.56
C THR A 207 4.87 -14.21 4.98
N ASP A 208 4.01 -13.69 5.85
CA ASP A 208 2.94 -12.78 5.49
C ASP A 208 2.99 -11.52 6.34
N LEU A 209 2.68 -10.38 5.71
CA LEU A 209 2.47 -9.11 6.39
C LEU A 209 1.05 -9.07 6.96
N ARG A 210 0.92 -8.56 8.19
CA ARG A 210 -0.35 -8.32 8.86
C ARG A 210 -0.46 -6.86 9.26
N LEU A 211 -1.64 -6.29 9.06
CA LEU A 211 -2.03 -5.02 9.64
C LEU A 211 -2.91 -5.32 10.85
N ASN A 212 -2.49 -4.82 12.00
CA ASN A 212 -3.18 -4.97 13.28
C ASN A 212 -3.45 -3.59 13.88
N THR A 213 -4.41 -3.51 14.78
CA THR A 213 -4.51 -2.38 15.72
C THR A 213 -3.37 -2.46 16.75
N LYS A 214 -3.01 -1.34 17.37
CA LYS A 214 -2.09 -1.30 18.52
C LYS A 214 -2.57 -2.14 19.71
N GLY A 215 -3.89 -2.40 19.80
CA GLY A 215 -4.50 -3.32 20.77
C GLY A 215 -4.42 -4.81 20.38
N GLY A 216 -3.74 -5.18 19.30
CA GLY A 216 -3.51 -6.57 18.90
C GLY A 216 -4.62 -7.23 18.07
N LYS A 217 -5.73 -6.53 17.79
CA LYS A 217 -6.77 -7.02 16.87
C LYS A 217 -6.25 -6.99 15.43
N MET A 218 -6.30 -8.12 14.73
CA MET A 218 -5.96 -8.20 13.30
C MET A 218 -7.03 -7.53 12.45
N ILE A 219 -6.61 -6.60 11.59
CA ILE A 219 -7.45 -5.89 10.62
C ILE A 219 -7.40 -6.65 9.29
N LYS A 220 -6.19 -6.87 8.77
CA LYS A 220 -5.98 -7.50 7.47
C LYS A 220 -4.73 -8.37 7.48
N ARG A 221 -4.82 -9.52 6.82
CA ARG A 221 -3.67 -10.33 6.42
C ARG A 221 -3.43 -10.14 4.93
N TYR A 222 -2.21 -9.78 4.56
CA TYR A 222 -1.80 -9.69 3.16
C TYR A 222 -1.12 -10.98 2.76
N SER A 223 -1.80 -11.79 1.96
CA SER A 223 -1.31 -13.06 1.45
C SER A 223 -0.65 -12.95 0.08
N THR A 224 -0.39 -11.72 -0.39
CA THR A 224 0.18 -11.51 -1.72
C THR A 224 1.62 -11.97 -1.74
N GLN A 225 1.83 -13.16 -2.32
CA GLN A 225 3.14 -13.83 -2.33
C GLN A 225 4.24 -12.95 -2.94
N ALA A 226 3.90 -12.14 -3.94
CA ALA A 226 4.84 -11.25 -4.60
C ALA A 226 5.35 -10.16 -3.66
N MET A 227 4.44 -9.41 -3.04
CA MET A 227 4.75 -8.34 -2.10
C MET A 227 5.50 -8.88 -0.87
N ASN A 228 5.04 -9.99 -0.30
CA ASN A 228 5.68 -10.59 0.88
C ASN A 228 7.08 -11.10 0.59
N LYS A 229 7.34 -11.66 -0.61
CA LYS A 229 8.69 -12.06 -1.02
C LYS A 229 9.60 -10.85 -1.23
N TRP A 230 9.11 -9.81 -1.90
CA TRP A 230 9.85 -8.56 -2.06
C TRP A 230 10.23 -7.96 -0.71
N LEU A 231 9.26 -7.84 0.21
CA LEU A 231 9.52 -7.34 1.56
C LEU A 231 10.54 -8.23 2.30
N GLU A 232 10.38 -9.55 2.27
CA GLU A 232 11.34 -10.46 2.91
C GLU A 232 12.77 -10.27 2.36
N GLU A 233 12.95 -10.24 1.04
CA GLU A 233 14.28 -10.05 0.44
C GLU A 233 14.85 -8.65 0.67
N ALA A 234 14.03 -7.61 0.54
CA ALA A 234 14.48 -6.23 0.67
C ALA A 234 14.82 -5.88 2.14
N LEU A 235 13.99 -6.32 3.09
CA LEU A 235 14.23 -6.08 4.51
C LEU A 235 15.40 -6.90 5.04
N ARG A 236 15.64 -8.13 4.56
CA ARG A 236 16.85 -8.89 4.89
C ARG A 236 18.11 -8.13 4.47
N LYS A 237 18.15 -7.63 3.24
CA LYS A 237 19.28 -6.81 2.75
C LYS A 237 19.50 -5.55 3.59
N LEU A 238 18.45 -4.96 4.16
CA LEU A 238 18.57 -3.80 5.04
C LEU A 238 19.04 -4.19 6.44
N ALA A 239 18.52 -5.28 7.01
CA ALA A 239 18.87 -5.76 8.34
C ALA A 239 20.29 -6.36 8.44
N ASP A 240 20.88 -6.75 7.30
CA ASP A 240 22.25 -7.27 7.22
C ASP A 240 23.32 -6.17 7.00
N LYS A 241 22.91 -4.92 6.73
CA LYS A 241 23.81 -3.76 6.61
C LYS A 241 24.17 -3.19 7.97
#